data_AF-A0ABD2NQR4-F1
#
_entry.id   AF-A0ABD2NQR4-F1
#
_cell.length_a   1.000
_cell.length_b   1.000
_cell.length_c   1.000
_cell.angle_alpha   90.00
_cell.angle_beta   90.00
_cell.angle_gamma   90.00
#
_symmetry.space_group_name_H-M   'P 1'
#
loop_
_entity.id
_entity.type
_entity.pdbx_description
1 polymer ?
#
loop_
_entity_poly.entity_id
_entity_poly.type
_entity_poly.pdbx_seq_one_letter_code
_entity_poly.pdbx_strand_id
1 'polypeptide(L)'
;LRTYVHGKFFANKLASLEDENDNAHNWEKLKPIIIDAAKETLQNIEKDKSRNWLDEECKLINERKNRAYMQMVQKHYTRNAEDEYRVNRRQDNRLFKQKKIKHWVEIYRKIAHLKKQKEARKFYNVVNNAKRVLSQNFTLEGTLEDISTTLQDEELEAPSINEVKRAINKPNNN
;
A
#
# COMPACT_ATOMS: atom_id res chain seq x y z
N LEU A 1 -0.42 -31.75 -13.72
CA LEU A 1 -0.25 -32.70 -12.60
C LEU A 1 -0.49 -32.07 -11.23
N ARG A 2 0.14 -30.94 -10.88
CA ARG A 2 0.00 -30.26 -9.57
C ARG A 2 -1.44 -29.85 -9.20
N THR A 3 -2.20 -29.29 -10.14
CA THR A 3 -3.62 -28.90 -9.94
C THR A 3 -4.57 -30.08 -9.69
N TYR A 4 -4.25 -31.26 -10.23
CA TYR A 4 -5.08 -32.47 -10.13
C TYR A 4 -4.94 -33.16 -8.77
N VAL A 5 -3.75 -33.05 -8.15
CA VAL A 5 -3.47 -33.61 -6.82
C VAL A 5 -4.16 -32.79 -5.73
N HIS A 6 -4.10 -31.46 -5.80
CA HIS A 6 -4.73 -30.58 -4.81
C HIS A 6 -6.27 -30.64 -4.85
N GLY A 7 -6.87 -30.80 -6.04
CA GLY A 7 -8.33 -30.97 -6.17
C GLY A 7 -8.86 -32.24 -5.51
N LYS A 8 -8.12 -33.36 -5.61
CA LYS A 8 -8.47 -34.62 -4.92
C LYS A 8 -8.33 -34.53 -3.41
N PHE A 9 -7.32 -33.80 -2.91
CA PHE A 9 -7.13 -33.60 -1.47
C PHE A 9 -8.30 -32.82 -0.85
N PHE A 10 -8.73 -31.73 -1.50
CA PHE A 10 -9.88 -30.94 -1.05
C PHE A 10 -11.19 -31.75 -1.06
N ALA A 11 -11.42 -32.54 -2.12
CA ALA A 11 -12.60 -33.40 -2.22
C ALA A 11 -12.64 -34.49 -1.13
N ASN A 12 -11.50 -35.12 -0.83
CA ASN A 12 -11.42 -36.13 0.24
C ASN A 12 -11.65 -35.53 1.63
N LYS A 13 -11.16 -34.32 1.89
CA LYS A 13 -11.31 -33.62 3.17
C LYS A 13 -12.72 -33.06 3.38
N LEU A 14 -13.44 -32.79 2.29
CA LEU A 14 -14.88 -32.50 2.30
C LEU A 14 -15.73 -33.75 2.53
N ALA A 15 -15.37 -34.87 1.90
CA ALA A 15 -16.08 -36.13 2.05
C ALA A 15 -15.99 -36.74 3.47
N SER A 16 -15.04 -36.27 4.29
CA SER A 16 -14.89 -36.68 5.69
C SER A 16 -15.71 -35.84 6.68
N LEU A 17 -16.46 -34.83 6.21
CA LEU A 17 -17.38 -34.08 7.06
C LEU A 17 -18.72 -34.81 7.11
N GLU A 18 -19.17 -35.19 8.31
CA GLU A 18 -20.49 -35.76 8.52
C GLU A 18 -21.55 -34.65 8.34
N ASP A 19 -22.64 -34.97 7.62
CA ASP A 19 -23.79 -34.07 7.41
C ASP A 19 -24.58 -33.91 8.72
N GLU A 20 -24.05 -33.13 9.64
CA GLU A 20 -24.78 -32.67 10.81
C GLU A 20 -25.71 -31.52 10.39
N ASN A 21 -26.98 -31.54 10.84
CA ASN A 21 -28.00 -30.56 10.44
C ASN A 21 -27.76 -29.13 11.03
N ASP A 22 -26.59 -28.89 11.63
CA ASP A 22 -26.18 -27.61 12.18
C ASP A 22 -25.20 -26.88 11.25
N ASN A 23 -25.74 -25.97 10.46
CA ASN A 23 -25.00 -25.16 9.50
C ASN A 23 -23.88 -24.32 10.15
N ALA A 24 -24.02 -23.92 11.41
CA ALA A 24 -22.99 -23.12 12.09
C ALA A 24 -21.77 -23.99 12.40
N HIS A 25 -22.00 -25.20 12.91
CA HIS A 25 -20.95 -26.15 13.24
C HIS A 25 -20.24 -26.70 11.98
N ASN A 26 -21.00 -26.93 10.91
CA ASN A 26 -20.43 -27.29 9.61
C ASN A 26 -19.54 -26.18 9.05
N TRP A 27 -19.94 -24.92 9.16
CA TRP A 27 -19.13 -23.79 8.68
C TRP A 27 -17.81 -23.64 9.47
N GLU A 28 -17.83 -23.88 10.79
CA GLU A 28 -16.61 -23.89 11.60
C GLU A 28 -15.62 -24.97 11.17
N LYS A 29 -16.10 -26.15 10.77
CA LYS A 29 -15.26 -27.24 10.24
C LYS A 29 -14.80 -26.98 8.80
N LEU A 30 -15.64 -26.39 7.95
CA LEU A 30 -15.37 -26.18 6.53
C LEU A 30 -14.40 -25.02 6.26
N LYS A 31 -14.51 -23.94 7.05
CA LYS A 31 -13.67 -22.74 6.94
C LYS A 31 -12.16 -23.03 6.98
N PRO A 32 -11.60 -23.77 7.96
CA PRO A 32 -10.17 -24.07 7.98
C PRO A 32 -9.74 -24.95 6.80
N ILE A 33 -10.59 -25.89 6.35
CA ILE A 33 -10.30 -26.74 5.18
C ILE A 33 -10.15 -25.92 3.90
N ILE A 34 -11.06 -24.97 3.66
CA ILE A 34 -10.97 -24.02 2.54
C ILE A 34 -9.70 -23.18 2.65
N ILE A 35 -9.41 -22.64 3.83
CA ILE A 35 -8.23 -21.78 4.04
C ILE A 35 -6.93 -22.56 3.79
N ASP A 36 -6.83 -23.79 4.27
CA ASP A 36 -5.63 -24.61 4.08
C ASP A 36 -5.45 -25.04 2.63
N ALA A 37 -6.51 -25.48 1.96
CA ALA A 37 -6.47 -25.81 0.54
C ALA A 37 -6.11 -24.58 -0.31
N ALA A 38 -6.64 -23.40 0.06
CA ALA A 38 -6.29 -22.14 -0.58
C ALA A 38 -4.81 -21.78 -0.35
N LYS A 39 -4.27 -21.94 0.86
CA LYS A 39 -2.84 -21.69 1.13
C LYS A 39 -1.90 -22.62 0.35
N GLU A 40 -2.30 -23.88 0.17
CA GLU A 40 -1.50 -24.88 -0.53
C GLU A 40 -1.51 -24.68 -2.05
N THR A 41 -2.66 -24.26 -2.61
CA THR A 41 -2.85 -24.05 -4.06
C THR A 41 -2.47 -22.65 -4.52
N LEU A 42 -2.90 -21.64 -3.77
CA LEU A 42 -2.62 -20.24 -4.01
C LEU A 42 -1.45 -19.88 -3.10
N GLN A 43 -0.23 -20.00 -3.63
CA GLN A 43 1.00 -19.51 -2.97
C GLN A 43 0.69 -18.19 -2.27
N ASN A 44 1.02 -18.11 -0.97
CA ASN A 44 0.58 -17.07 -0.05
C ASN A 44 0.71 -15.67 -0.67
N ILE A 45 -0.40 -15.14 -1.23
CA ILE A 45 -0.43 -13.76 -1.73
C ILE A 45 -0.56 -12.92 -0.47
N GLU A 46 0.57 -12.59 0.14
CA GLU A 46 0.60 -11.64 1.24
C GLU A 46 -0.13 -10.38 0.79
N LYS A 47 -1.13 -9.98 1.57
CA LYS A 47 -1.78 -8.70 1.34
C LYS A 47 -0.70 -7.63 1.42
N ASP A 48 -0.47 -6.97 0.30
CA ASP A 48 0.50 -5.89 0.18
C ASP A 48 0.20 -4.88 1.30
N LYS A 49 1.11 -4.74 2.28
CA LYS A 49 0.83 -3.92 3.45
C LYS A 49 0.61 -2.50 2.92
N SER A 50 -0.53 -1.92 3.27
CA SER A 50 -1.03 -0.66 2.71
C SER A 50 -0.09 0.55 2.86
N ARG A 51 1.04 0.41 3.57
CA ARG A 51 2.04 1.46 3.83
C ARG A 51 3.47 0.90 3.88
N ASN A 52 3.90 0.12 2.88
CA ASN A 52 5.28 -0.40 2.81
C ASN A 52 6.37 0.69 2.90
N TRP A 53 6.06 1.95 2.58
CA TRP A 53 7.00 3.06 2.64
C TRP A 53 7.20 3.65 4.06
N LEU A 54 6.33 3.30 5.02
CA LEU A 54 6.41 3.76 6.41
C LEU A 54 7.22 2.75 7.23
N ASP A 55 8.53 2.85 7.13
CA ASP A 55 9.49 1.95 7.77
C ASP A 55 9.88 2.39 9.20
N GLU A 56 10.76 1.61 9.83
CA GLU A 56 11.23 1.86 11.20
C GLU A 56 11.93 3.22 11.33
N GLU A 57 12.62 3.70 10.28
CA GLU A 57 13.24 5.02 10.29
C GLU A 57 12.18 6.15 10.40
N CYS A 58 11.06 6.03 9.68
CA CYS A 58 9.94 6.95 9.83
C CYS A 58 9.36 6.95 11.25
N LYS A 59 9.29 5.78 11.91
CA LYS A 59 8.83 5.70 13.30
C LYS A 59 9.80 6.39 14.25
N LEU A 60 11.10 6.11 14.13
CA LEU A 60 12.14 6.69 15.00
C LEU A 60 12.18 8.22 14.93
N ILE A 61 12.09 8.79 13.74
CA ILE A 61 12.08 10.26 13.60
C ILE A 61 10.77 10.86 14.15
N ASN A 62 9.64 10.21 13.90
CA ASN A 62 8.36 10.67 14.43
C ASN A 62 8.33 10.62 15.97
N GLU A 63 8.90 9.58 16.57
CA GLU A 63 9.09 9.47 18.02
C GLU A 63 10.01 10.58 18.57
N ARG A 64 11.12 10.87 17.88
CA ARG A 64 12.01 11.97 18.25
C ARG A 64 11.29 13.31 18.23
N LYS A 65 10.50 13.60 17.20
CA LYS A 65 9.64 14.79 17.11
C LYS A 65 8.63 14.83 18.26
N ASN A 66 7.96 13.72 18.55
CA ASN A 66 6.96 13.66 19.63
C ASN A 66 7.60 13.87 21.00
N ARG A 67 8.79 13.30 21.26
CA ARG A 67 9.55 13.55 22.50
C ARG A 67 9.91 15.03 22.64
N ALA A 68 10.41 15.66 21.57
CA ALA A 68 10.73 17.08 21.58
C ALA A 68 9.48 17.96 21.80
N TYR A 69 8.33 17.57 21.23
CA TYR A 69 7.05 18.24 21.48
C TYR A 69 6.66 18.16 22.96
N MET A 70 6.72 16.97 23.57
CA MET A 70 6.40 16.81 25.00
C MET A 70 7.33 17.63 25.88
N GLN A 71 8.63 17.66 25.57
CA GLN A 71 9.60 18.49 26.30
C GLN A 71 9.33 19.98 26.14
N MET A 72 8.96 20.44 24.95
CA MET A 72 8.57 21.84 24.70
C MET A 72 7.36 22.23 25.53
N VAL A 73 6.33 21.38 25.58
CA VAL A 73 5.12 21.60 26.40
C VAL A 73 5.46 21.64 27.89
N GLN A 74 6.25 20.67 28.38
CA GLN A 74 6.68 20.60 29.79
C GLN A 74 7.52 21.81 30.22
N LYS A 75 8.34 22.35 29.31
CA LYS A 75 9.19 23.53 29.56
C LYS A 75 8.48 24.85 29.25
N HIS A 76 7.16 24.85 29.12
CA HIS A 76 6.36 26.04 28.80
C HIS A 76 6.90 26.83 27.60
N TYR A 77 7.25 26.13 26.52
CA TYR A 77 7.62 26.76 25.24
C TYR A 77 8.87 27.67 25.33
N THR A 78 9.84 27.30 26.17
CA THR A 78 11.16 27.98 26.10
C THR A 78 11.75 27.94 24.69
N ARG A 79 12.42 29.03 24.29
CA ARG A 79 12.99 29.19 22.94
C ARG A 79 13.83 27.99 22.49
N ASN A 80 14.68 27.45 23.37
CA ASN A 80 15.52 26.30 23.03
C ASN A 80 14.68 25.03 22.75
N ALA A 81 13.66 24.77 23.56
CA ALA A 81 12.79 23.61 23.37
C ALA A 81 11.91 23.75 22.11
N GLU A 82 11.49 24.97 21.78
CA GLU A 82 10.80 25.26 20.53
C GLU A 82 11.70 25.04 19.30
N ASP A 83 12.95 25.52 19.35
CA ASP A 83 13.92 25.36 18.27
C ASP A 83 14.25 23.87 18.05
N GLU A 84 14.42 23.10 19.13
CA GLU A 84 14.61 21.65 19.06
C GLU A 84 13.42 20.93 18.40
N TYR A 85 12.18 21.24 18.82
CA TYR A 85 10.99 20.70 18.19
C TYR A 85 10.91 21.08 16.70
N ARG A 86 11.23 22.34 16.36
CA ARG A 86 11.22 22.84 14.98
C ARG A 86 12.20 22.09 14.08
N VAL A 87 13.41 21.84 14.55
CA VAL A 87 14.43 21.07 13.82
C VAL A 87 13.93 19.63 13.60
N ASN A 88 13.45 18.96 14.66
CA ASN A 88 12.96 17.59 14.56
C ASN A 88 11.73 17.48 13.64
N ARG A 89 10.79 18.44 13.70
CA ARG A 89 9.63 18.51 12.80
C ARG A 89 10.04 18.69 11.34
N ARG A 90 11.06 19.52 11.07
CA ARG A 90 11.59 19.71 9.70
C ARG A 90 12.24 18.43 9.17
N GLN A 91 13.02 17.74 10.01
CA GLN A 91 13.64 16.46 9.65
C GLN A 91 12.59 15.38 9.37
N ASP A 92 11.59 15.25 10.23
CA ASP A 92 10.43 14.37 10.07
C ASP A 92 9.72 14.63 8.73
N ASN A 93 9.28 15.87 8.50
CA ASN A 93 8.61 16.25 7.27
C ASN A 93 9.47 15.97 6.03
N ARG A 94 10.77 16.23 6.09
CA ARG A 94 11.70 15.98 4.97
C ARG A 94 11.77 14.48 4.66
N LEU A 95 11.96 13.63 5.68
CA LEU A 95 12.05 12.18 5.48
C LEU A 95 10.73 11.63 4.91
N PHE A 96 9.60 11.98 5.53
CA PHE A 96 8.28 11.54 5.09
C PHE A 96 7.99 11.99 3.66
N LYS A 97 8.31 13.25 3.31
CA LYS A 97 8.17 13.75 1.94
C LYS A 97 8.99 12.92 0.96
N GLN A 98 10.28 12.69 1.25
CA GLN A 98 11.16 11.92 0.38
C GLN A 98 10.69 10.48 0.17
N LYS A 99 10.30 9.77 1.24
CA LYS A 99 9.82 8.39 1.13
C LYS A 99 8.47 8.28 0.44
N LYS A 100 7.57 9.22 0.72
CA LYS A 100 6.29 9.30 0.01
C LYS A 100 6.52 9.51 -1.49
N ILE A 101 7.40 10.42 -1.90
CA ILE A 101 7.75 10.64 -3.31
C ILE A 101 8.30 9.37 -3.95
N LYS A 102 9.32 8.74 -3.34
CA LYS A 102 9.92 7.49 -3.86
C LYS A 102 8.87 6.39 -4.08
N HIS A 103 8.00 6.19 -3.09
CA HIS A 103 6.94 5.20 -3.18
C HIS A 103 5.97 5.48 -4.35
N TRP A 104 5.57 6.73 -4.54
CA TRP A 104 4.71 7.09 -5.68
C TRP A 104 5.43 6.93 -7.02
N VAL A 105 6.70 7.30 -7.11
CA VAL A 105 7.54 7.07 -8.30
C VAL A 105 7.55 5.58 -8.67
N GLU A 106 7.73 4.68 -7.69
CA GLU A 106 7.67 3.23 -7.92
C GLU A 106 6.30 2.76 -8.41
N ILE A 107 5.21 3.29 -7.85
CA ILE A 107 3.85 3.01 -8.32
C ILE A 107 3.68 3.45 -9.79
N TYR A 108 4.13 4.66 -10.14
CA TYR A 108 4.07 5.15 -11.52
C TYR A 108 4.88 4.29 -12.48
N ARG A 109 6.11 3.89 -12.10
CA ARG A 109 6.94 2.96 -12.87
C ARG A 109 6.23 1.61 -13.08
N LYS A 110 5.59 1.07 -12.04
CA LYS A 110 4.81 -0.17 -12.12
C LYS A 110 3.63 -0.04 -13.08
N ILE A 111 2.90 1.06 -13.03
CA ILE A 111 1.79 1.36 -13.95
C ILE A 111 2.29 1.44 -15.40
N ALA A 112 3.39 2.16 -15.65
CA ALA A 112 3.99 2.30 -16.97
C ALA A 112 4.45 0.95 -17.53
N HIS A 113 5.08 0.11 -16.70
CA HIS A 113 5.52 -1.23 -17.06
C HIS A 113 4.34 -2.14 -17.42
N LEU A 114 3.28 -2.17 -16.60
CA LEU A 114 2.08 -2.96 -16.86
C LEU A 114 1.36 -2.52 -18.15
N LYS A 115 1.38 -1.22 -18.45
CA LYS A 115 0.87 -0.69 -19.72
C LYS A 115 1.68 -1.22 -20.91
N LYS A 116 3.02 -1.18 -20.82
CA LYS A 116 3.92 -1.71 -21.86
C LYS A 116 3.70 -3.20 -22.10
N GLN A 117 3.46 -3.97 -21.04
CA GLN A 117 3.14 -5.40 -21.11
C GLN A 117 1.69 -5.71 -21.54
N LYS A 118 0.83 -4.70 -21.72
CA LYS A 118 -0.61 -4.85 -22.05
C LYS A 118 -1.41 -5.67 -21.01
N GLU A 119 -0.98 -5.65 -19.76
CA GLU A 119 -1.60 -6.38 -18.64
C GLU A 119 -2.76 -5.59 -18.03
N ALA A 120 -3.88 -5.48 -18.77
CA ALA A 120 -4.98 -4.57 -18.47
C ALA A 120 -5.57 -4.75 -17.06
N ARG A 121 -5.81 -5.99 -16.61
CA ARG A 121 -6.41 -6.25 -15.29
C ARG A 121 -5.50 -5.79 -14.16
N LYS A 122 -4.21 -6.09 -14.24
CA LYS A 122 -3.21 -5.65 -13.24
C LYS A 122 -3.05 -4.13 -13.26
N PHE A 123 -3.04 -3.53 -14.45
CA PHE A 123 -2.97 -2.08 -14.63
C PHE A 123 -4.12 -1.37 -13.88
N TYR A 124 -5.37 -1.73 -14.16
CA TYR A 124 -6.52 -1.08 -13.52
C TYR A 124 -6.60 -1.36 -12.02
N ASN A 125 -6.18 -2.54 -11.55
CA ASN A 125 -6.09 -2.82 -10.11
C ASN A 125 -5.14 -1.86 -9.40
N VAL A 126 -3.95 -1.62 -9.96
CA VAL A 126 -2.97 -0.69 -9.38
C VAL A 126 -3.47 0.75 -9.46
N VAL A 127 -4.04 1.18 -10.59
CA VAL A 127 -4.58 2.52 -10.77
C VAL A 127 -5.74 2.80 -9.81
N ASN A 128 -6.68 1.86 -9.65
CA ASN A 128 -7.82 2.03 -8.75
C ASN A 128 -7.38 2.06 -7.28
N ASN A 129 -6.37 1.26 -6.91
CA ASN A 129 -5.81 1.32 -5.56
C ASN A 129 -5.11 2.68 -5.32
N ALA A 130 -4.33 3.16 -6.28
CA ALA A 130 -3.71 4.48 -6.24
C ALA A 130 -4.76 5.60 -6.08
N LYS A 131 -5.82 5.60 -6.90
CA LYS A 131 -6.95 6.53 -6.77
C LYS A 131 -7.55 6.54 -5.36
N ARG A 132 -7.82 5.36 -4.81
CA ARG A 132 -8.40 5.22 -3.47
C ARG A 132 -7.48 5.79 -2.38
N VAL A 133 -6.17 5.56 -2.47
CA VAL A 133 -5.21 6.10 -1.50
C VAL A 133 -5.08 7.63 -1.63
N LEU A 134 -5.13 8.15 -2.85
CA LEU A 134 -5.09 9.60 -3.10
C LEU A 134 -6.37 10.29 -2.59
N SER A 135 -7.55 9.68 -2.81
CA SER A 135 -8.83 10.24 -2.37
C SER A 135 -8.99 10.25 -0.84
N GLN A 136 -8.31 9.35 -0.13
CA GLN A 136 -8.33 9.29 1.34
C GLN A 136 -7.34 10.27 2.01
N ASN A 137 -6.32 10.76 1.29
CA ASN A 137 -5.24 11.58 1.85
C ASN A 137 -5.09 12.89 1.05
N PHE A 138 -6.10 13.76 1.09
CA PHE A 138 -6.17 14.97 0.28
C PHE A 138 -5.28 16.10 0.85
N THR A 139 -3.98 16.03 0.56
CA THR A 139 -3.05 17.16 0.47
C THR A 139 -1.90 16.73 -0.45
N LEU A 140 -2.14 16.75 -1.76
CA LEU A 140 -1.28 16.10 -2.76
C LEU A 140 -0.75 17.03 -3.86
N GLU A 141 -1.22 18.27 -3.95
CA GLU A 141 -0.82 19.19 -5.03
C GLU A 141 0.70 19.41 -5.06
N GLY A 142 1.33 19.68 -3.91
CA GLY A 142 2.79 19.79 -3.85
C GLY A 142 3.54 18.50 -4.19
N THR A 143 3.00 17.33 -3.80
CA THR A 143 3.68 16.05 -4.03
C THR A 143 3.65 15.60 -5.49
N LEU A 144 2.61 15.93 -6.26
CA LEU A 144 2.50 15.53 -7.66
C LEU A 144 3.46 16.31 -8.57
N GLU A 145 3.76 17.56 -8.24
CA GLU A 145 4.79 18.37 -8.89
C GLU A 145 6.17 17.82 -8.60
N ASP A 146 6.49 17.57 -7.32
CA ASP A 146 7.78 16.98 -6.93
C ASP A 146 8.03 15.62 -7.61
N ILE A 147 7.00 14.76 -7.70
CA ILE A 147 7.08 13.47 -8.40
C ILE A 147 7.31 13.69 -9.90
N SER A 148 6.64 14.66 -10.51
CA SER A 148 6.78 14.97 -11.94
C SER A 148 8.20 15.44 -12.28
N THR A 149 8.80 16.30 -11.44
CA THR A 149 10.19 16.75 -11.59
C THR A 149 11.17 15.58 -11.46
N THR A 150 11.02 14.76 -10.42
CA THR A 150 11.91 13.60 -10.19
C THR A 150 11.88 12.59 -11.34
N LEU A 151 10.73 12.44 -12.01
CA LEU A 151 10.57 11.55 -13.17
C LEU A 151 11.10 12.16 -14.47
N GLN A 152 11.18 13.49 -14.58
CA GLN A 152 11.75 14.19 -15.73
C GLN A 152 13.29 14.11 -15.76
N ASP A 153 13.93 14.14 -14.59
CA ASP A 153 15.39 14.09 -14.44
C ASP A 153 16.02 12.73 -14.77
N GLU A 154 15.21 11.67 -14.93
CA GLU A 154 15.67 10.28 -15.12
C GLU A 154 15.60 9.76 -16.58
N GLU A 155 15.23 10.59 -17.56
CA GLU A 155 15.20 10.25 -19.01
C GLU A 155 14.50 8.92 -19.38
N LEU A 156 13.57 8.44 -18.54
CA LEU A 156 12.69 7.34 -18.90
C LEU A 156 11.72 7.86 -19.96
N GLU A 157 11.74 7.26 -21.17
CA GLU A 157 10.71 7.47 -22.20
C GLU A 157 9.37 7.61 -21.49
N ALA A 158 8.81 8.81 -21.51
CA ALA A 158 7.65 9.16 -20.73
C ALA A 158 6.42 9.08 -21.66
N PRO A 159 5.88 7.89 -22.00
CA PRO A 159 4.48 7.87 -22.27
C PRO A 159 3.81 8.12 -20.93
N SER A 160 2.79 8.97 -20.93
CA SER A 160 1.65 8.75 -20.05
C SER A 160 1.68 9.37 -18.63
N ILE A 161 2.57 10.29 -18.21
CA ILE A 161 2.32 10.98 -16.90
C ILE A 161 1.00 11.76 -16.97
N ASN A 162 0.78 12.52 -18.04
CA ASN A 162 -0.49 13.25 -18.25
C ASN A 162 -1.67 12.31 -18.49
N GLU A 163 -1.47 11.14 -19.09
CA GLU A 163 -2.54 10.18 -19.30
C GLU A 163 -2.84 9.33 -18.06
N VAL A 164 -1.85 9.03 -17.21
CA VAL A 164 -2.03 8.40 -15.90
C VAL A 164 -2.65 9.42 -14.95
N LYS A 165 -2.24 10.70 -14.98
CA LYS A 165 -2.96 11.80 -14.32
C LYS A 165 -4.40 11.88 -14.82
N ARG A 166 -4.64 11.83 -16.15
CA ARG A 166 -6.00 11.76 -16.71
C ARG A 166 -6.75 10.51 -16.26
N ALA A 167 -6.12 9.34 -16.21
CA ALA A 167 -6.75 8.09 -15.80
C ALA A 167 -7.10 8.10 -14.30
N ILE A 168 -6.22 8.64 -13.46
CA ILE A 168 -6.42 8.86 -12.02
C ILE A 168 -7.57 9.85 -11.79
N ASN A 169 -7.58 10.97 -12.53
CA ASN A 169 -8.56 12.04 -12.38
C ASN A 169 -9.85 11.83 -13.19
N LYS A 170 -9.94 10.78 -14.04
CA LYS A 170 -11.16 10.49 -14.79
C LYS A 170 -12.26 10.09 -13.79
N PRO A 171 -13.40 10.79 -13.74
CA PRO A 171 -14.52 10.39 -12.91
C PRO A 171 -14.96 8.98 -13.32
N ASN A 172 -15.32 8.16 -12.34
CA ASN A 172 -15.96 6.89 -12.63
C ASN A 172 -17.33 7.23 -13.22
N ASN A 173 -17.50 7.03 -14.53
CA ASN A 173 -18.84 7.06 -15.12
C ASN A 173 -19.62 5.89 -14.52
N ASN A 174 -20.70 6.21 -13.80
CA ASN A 174 -21.76 5.28 -13.45
C ASN A 174 -22.43 4.75 -14.72
#